data_AF-A0A926PLH1-F1
#
_entry.id   AF-A0A926PLH1-F1
#
_cell.length_a   1.000
_cell.length_b   1.000
_cell.length_c   1.000
_cell.angle_alpha   90.00
_cell.angle_beta   90.00
_cell.angle_gamma   90.00
#
_symmetry.space_group_name_H-M   'P 1'
#
loop_
_entity.id
_entity.type
_entity.pdbx_description
1 polymer ?
#
loop_
_entity_poly.entity_id
_entity_poly.type
_entity_poly.pdbx_seq_one_letter_code
_entity_poly.pdbx_strand_id
1 'polypeptide(L)'
;MLPYPPEVEQQMQRFYQSLSEKDRRYAAIEAVKLGRGGLSYISQLFGCDDEAMQLGKRELQDDTRLHQSRVRRAGGGRKSAFQTHPGLDETFLKVIAQHTAGSPMSETIKWTHLTRQEIAQLMQAEGISICVTVVDQLLEKHHYRKRKAQKRLATGEHPERNAQFENIEAMRSRYEAAGNPVLSMDTKKEN
;
A
#
# COMPACT_ATOMS: atom_id res chain seq x y z
N MET A 1 -11.65 -24.89 -45.04
CA MET A 1 -12.37 -24.11 -44.02
C MET A 1 -13.65 -23.61 -44.66
N LEU A 2 -14.80 -23.75 -44.00
CA LEU A 2 -16.06 -23.14 -44.45
C LEU A 2 -16.25 -21.85 -43.64
N PRO A 3 -16.38 -20.67 -44.30
CA PRO A 3 -16.64 -19.42 -43.60
C PRO A 3 -18.04 -19.43 -42.97
N TYR A 4 -18.24 -18.62 -41.94
CA TYR A 4 -19.56 -18.41 -41.38
C TYR A 4 -20.44 -17.65 -42.38
N PRO A 5 -21.78 -17.84 -42.35
CA PRO A 5 -22.69 -17.00 -43.11
C PRO A 5 -22.50 -15.51 -42.77
N PRO A 6 -22.71 -14.59 -43.72
CA PRO A 6 -22.43 -13.16 -43.52
C PRO A 6 -23.24 -12.53 -42.37
N GLU A 7 -24.45 -13.04 -42.11
CA GLU A 7 -25.26 -12.60 -40.98
C GLU A 7 -24.61 -12.97 -39.63
N VAL A 8 -24.04 -14.17 -39.54
CA VAL A 8 -23.33 -14.65 -38.35
C VAL A 8 -22.03 -13.88 -38.16
N GLU A 9 -21.29 -13.61 -39.25
CA GLU A 9 -20.07 -12.78 -39.21
C GLU A 9 -20.36 -11.40 -38.59
N GLN A 10 -21.44 -10.74 -39.01
CA GLN A 10 -21.83 -9.44 -38.45
C GLN A 10 -22.19 -9.52 -36.97
N GLN A 11 -22.93 -10.56 -36.56
CA GLN A 11 -23.27 -10.78 -35.15
C GLN A 11 -22.01 -11.03 -34.31
N MET A 12 -21.09 -11.86 -34.81
CA MET A 12 -19.81 -12.15 -34.17
C MET A 12 -18.96 -10.90 -34.01
N GLN A 13 -18.86 -10.05 -35.05
CA GLN A 13 -18.12 -8.79 -34.98
C GLN A 13 -18.71 -7.85 -33.92
N ARG A 14 -20.04 -7.69 -33.87
CA ARG A 14 -20.72 -6.86 -32.87
C ARG A 14 -20.47 -7.37 -31.45
N PHE A 15 -20.55 -8.69 -31.25
CA PHE A 15 -20.26 -9.31 -29.96
C PHE A 15 -18.78 -9.09 -29.58
N TYR A 16 -17.85 -9.38 -30.48
CA TYR A 16 -16.41 -9.21 -30.23
C TYR A 16 -16.04 -7.77 -29.85
N GLN A 17 -16.69 -6.78 -30.47
CA GLN A 17 -16.49 -5.37 -30.15
C GLN A 17 -17.02 -4.99 -28.76
N SER A 18 -18.05 -5.67 -28.25
CA SER A 18 -18.58 -5.43 -26.89
C SER A 18 -17.77 -6.13 -25.79
N LEU A 19 -16.92 -7.10 -26.15
CA LEU A 19 -16.08 -7.83 -25.21
C LEU A 19 -14.91 -6.98 -24.68
N SER A 20 -14.57 -7.19 -23.40
CA SER A 20 -13.36 -6.64 -22.80
C SER A 20 -12.10 -7.23 -23.44
N GLU A 21 -10.94 -6.58 -23.27
CA GLU A 21 -9.65 -7.09 -23.76
C GLU A 21 -9.37 -8.52 -23.28
N LYS A 22 -9.83 -8.87 -22.06
CA LYS A 22 -9.72 -10.22 -21.50
C LYS A 22 -10.65 -11.20 -22.22
N ASP A 23 -11.87 -10.81 -22.54
CA ASP A 23 -12.89 -11.72 -23.07
C ASP A 23 -12.74 -11.94 -24.58
N ARG A 24 -12.01 -11.06 -25.27
CA ARG A 24 -11.62 -11.21 -26.69
C ARG A 24 -10.81 -12.48 -26.99
N ARG A 25 -10.35 -13.21 -25.96
CA ARG A 25 -9.89 -14.60 -26.08
C ARG A 25 -10.91 -15.52 -26.77
N TYR A 26 -12.19 -15.15 -26.78
CA TYR A 26 -13.24 -15.79 -27.59
C TYR A 26 -12.83 -16.03 -29.05
N ALA A 27 -12.07 -15.11 -29.66
CA ALA A 27 -11.55 -15.28 -31.02
C ALA A 27 -10.71 -16.56 -31.19
N ALA A 28 -9.91 -16.91 -30.18
CA ALA A 28 -9.11 -18.13 -30.21
C ALA A 28 -9.98 -19.40 -30.17
N ILE A 29 -11.12 -19.36 -29.47
CA ILE A 29 -12.08 -20.48 -29.42
C ILE A 29 -12.68 -20.70 -30.81
N GLU A 30 -13.16 -19.64 -31.45
CA GLU A 30 -13.76 -19.71 -32.79
C GLU A 30 -12.75 -20.16 -33.85
N ALA A 31 -11.51 -19.66 -33.77
CA ALA A 31 -10.45 -20.08 -34.67
C ALA A 31 -10.14 -21.58 -34.56
N VAL A 32 -10.15 -22.13 -33.33
CA VAL A 32 -9.91 -23.57 -33.10
C VAL A 32 -11.05 -24.42 -33.68
N LYS A 33 -12.31 -23.98 -33.57
CA LYS A 33 -13.47 -24.70 -34.13
C LYS A 33 -13.37 -24.89 -35.64
N LEU A 34 -12.80 -23.92 -36.36
CA LEU A 34 -12.69 -23.92 -37.82
C LEU A 34 -11.51 -24.72 -38.38
N GLY A 35 -10.59 -25.17 -37.51
CA GLY A 35 -9.45 -26.00 -37.89
C GLY A 35 -8.42 -25.27 -38.76
N ARG A 36 -7.90 -25.94 -39.80
CA ARG A 36 -6.83 -25.40 -40.66
C ARG A 36 -7.34 -24.18 -41.45
N GLY A 37 -6.67 -23.03 -41.27
CA GLY A 37 -7.05 -21.75 -41.87
C GLY A 37 -7.99 -20.88 -41.02
N GLY A 38 -8.54 -21.43 -39.93
CA GLY A 38 -9.45 -20.71 -39.04
C GLY A 38 -8.82 -19.50 -38.35
N LEU A 39 -7.55 -19.59 -37.96
CA LEU A 39 -6.80 -18.47 -37.36
C LEU A 39 -6.75 -17.27 -38.31
N SER A 40 -6.26 -17.46 -39.54
CA SER A 40 -6.15 -16.37 -40.52
C SER A 40 -7.50 -15.74 -40.85
N TYR A 41 -8.56 -16.55 -40.97
CA TYR A 41 -9.91 -16.03 -41.20
C TYR A 41 -10.44 -15.22 -40.01
N ILE A 42 -10.33 -15.74 -38.78
CA ILE A 42 -10.83 -15.05 -37.58
C ILE A 42 -10.02 -13.77 -37.30
N SER A 43 -8.70 -13.79 -37.55
CA SER A 43 -7.85 -12.60 -37.50
C SER A 43 -8.38 -11.51 -38.42
N GLN A 44 -8.65 -11.85 -39.69
CA GLN A 44 -9.19 -10.91 -40.67
C GLN A 44 -10.59 -10.42 -40.28
N LEU A 45 -11.45 -11.33 -39.80
CA LEU A 45 -12.82 -11.01 -39.42
C LEU A 45 -12.89 -10.02 -38.24
N PHE A 46 -12.05 -10.22 -37.22
CA PHE A 46 -12.04 -9.41 -35.99
C PHE A 46 -10.99 -8.29 -35.98
N GLY A 47 -10.11 -8.23 -36.99
CA GLY A 47 -9.01 -7.27 -37.05
C GLY A 47 -8.00 -7.44 -35.90
N CYS A 48 -7.76 -8.67 -35.45
CA CYS A 48 -6.83 -8.97 -34.36
C CYS A 48 -5.55 -9.64 -34.88
N ASP A 49 -4.44 -9.38 -34.22
CA ASP A 49 -3.14 -9.95 -34.57
C ASP A 49 -3.07 -11.46 -34.24
N ASP A 50 -2.31 -12.21 -35.04
CA ASP A 50 -2.07 -13.64 -34.83
C ASP A 50 -1.44 -13.93 -33.44
N GLU A 51 -0.56 -13.05 -32.95
CA GLU A 51 0.03 -13.16 -31.62
C GLU A 51 -1.03 -13.04 -30.52
N ALA A 52 -2.01 -12.14 -30.69
CA ALA A 52 -3.09 -11.95 -29.73
C ALA A 52 -3.99 -13.19 -29.64
N MET A 53 -4.27 -13.85 -30.77
CA MET A 53 -5.01 -15.11 -30.78
C MET A 53 -4.21 -16.26 -30.17
N GLN A 54 -2.91 -16.38 -30.48
CA GLN A 54 -2.03 -17.39 -29.89
C GLN A 54 -1.92 -17.21 -28.37
N LEU A 55 -1.78 -15.96 -27.91
CA LEU A 55 -1.81 -15.62 -26.50
C LEU A 55 -3.15 -16.01 -25.88
N GLY A 56 -4.27 -15.64 -26.51
CA GLY A 56 -5.61 -15.99 -26.04
C GLY A 56 -5.81 -17.50 -25.92
N LYS A 57 -5.32 -18.28 -26.88
CA LYS A 57 -5.34 -19.74 -26.85
C LYS A 57 -4.58 -20.30 -25.64
N ARG A 58 -3.39 -19.77 -25.34
CA ARG A 58 -2.61 -20.16 -24.15
C ARG A 58 -3.32 -19.76 -22.86
N GLU A 59 -3.87 -18.55 -22.80
CA GLU A 59 -4.58 -18.05 -21.62
C GLU A 59 -5.89 -18.80 -21.35
N LEU A 60 -6.52 -19.40 -22.37
CA LEU A 60 -7.69 -20.28 -22.21
C LEU A 60 -7.34 -21.65 -21.61
N GLN A 61 -6.08 -22.09 -21.70
CA GLN A 61 -5.60 -23.33 -21.10
C GLN A 61 -5.15 -23.14 -19.64
N ASP A 62 -4.98 -21.90 -19.20
CA ASP A 62 -4.54 -21.55 -17.84
C ASP A 62 -5.74 -21.20 -16.97
N ASP A 63 -6.16 -22.15 -16.12
CA ASP A 63 -7.31 -22.00 -15.24
C ASP A 63 -7.20 -20.78 -14.31
N THR A 64 -5.98 -20.46 -13.85
CA THR A 64 -5.74 -19.29 -12.98
C THR A 64 -6.02 -17.98 -13.70
N ARG A 65 -5.89 -17.94 -15.03
CA ARG A 65 -6.13 -16.75 -15.88
C ARG A 65 -7.59 -16.56 -16.25
N LEU A 66 -8.37 -17.63 -16.24
CA LEU A 66 -9.81 -17.59 -16.49
C LEU A 66 -10.52 -16.93 -15.32
N HIS A 67 -10.14 -17.30 -14.09
CA HIS A 67 -10.77 -16.83 -12.86
C HIS A 67 -10.31 -15.45 -12.37
N GLN A 68 -9.32 -14.82 -13.00
CA GLN A 68 -8.87 -13.47 -12.64
C GLN A 68 -9.94 -12.41 -12.95
N SER A 69 -10.33 -11.62 -11.95
CA SER A 69 -11.25 -10.48 -12.14
C SER A 69 -10.60 -9.29 -12.85
N ARG A 70 -9.27 -9.17 -12.80
CA ARG A 70 -8.54 -8.08 -13.46
C ARG A 70 -8.28 -8.39 -14.93
N VAL A 71 -8.53 -7.39 -15.78
CA VAL A 71 -8.16 -7.42 -17.21
C VAL A 71 -6.64 -7.40 -17.39
N ARG A 72 -5.93 -6.57 -16.62
CA ARG A 72 -4.47 -6.42 -16.69
C ARG A 72 -3.74 -7.20 -15.59
N ARG A 73 -2.59 -7.77 -15.95
CA ARG A 73 -1.65 -8.41 -15.02
C ARG A 73 -1.20 -7.42 -13.94
N ALA A 74 -0.88 -7.93 -12.75
CA ALA A 74 -0.24 -7.15 -11.70
C ALA A 74 1.21 -6.80 -12.10
N GLY A 75 1.78 -5.74 -11.49
CA GLY A 75 3.20 -5.41 -11.64
C GLY A 75 3.52 -4.13 -12.46
N GLY A 76 2.55 -3.52 -13.13
CA GLY A 76 2.76 -2.27 -13.88
C GLY A 76 2.65 -0.98 -13.08
N GLY A 77 2.48 -1.05 -11.75
CA GLY A 77 2.30 0.12 -10.88
C GLY A 77 3.59 0.59 -10.22
N ARG A 78 3.57 1.81 -9.66
CA ARG A 78 4.66 2.31 -8.80
C ARG A 78 4.89 1.34 -7.65
N LYS A 79 6.15 0.91 -7.45
CA LYS A 79 6.54 0.06 -6.32
C LYS A 79 6.22 0.76 -5.00
N SER A 80 5.85 -0.02 -3.99
CA SER A 80 5.54 0.50 -2.66
C SER A 80 6.76 1.18 -2.03
N ALA A 81 6.56 2.23 -1.23
CA ALA A 81 7.63 2.89 -0.49
C ALA A 81 8.37 1.90 0.43
N PHE A 82 7.64 0.94 1.01
CA PHE A 82 8.18 -0.17 1.81
C PHE A 82 9.14 -1.08 1.04
N GLN A 83 8.98 -1.20 -0.28
CA GLN A 83 9.89 -1.97 -1.13
C GLN A 83 11.05 -1.13 -1.67
N THR A 84 10.89 0.20 -1.69
CA THR A 84 11.85 1.12 -2.31
C THR A 84 12.90 1.59 -1.31
N HIS A 85 12.52 1.74 -0.04
CA HIS A 85 13.40 2.23 1.02
C HIS A 85 13.76 1.09 1.99
N PRO A 86 14.94 0.47 1.86
CA PRO A 86 15.43 -0.46 2.88
C PRO A 86 15.61 0.29 4.21
N GLY A 87 15.20 -0.30 5.33
CA GLY A 87 15.30 0.32 6.66
C GLY A 87 14.19 1.31 7.01
N LEU A 88 13.15 1.46 6.17
CA LEU A 88 12.04 2.39 6.43
C LEU A 88 11.40 2.20 7.81
N ASP A 89 11.15 0.95 8.19
CA ASP A 89 10.56 0.61 9.49
C ASP A 89 11.50 0.93 10.66
N GLU A 90 12.80 0.67 10.50
CA GLU A 90 13.81 0.90 11.54
C GLU A 90 13.97 2.41 11.80
N THR A 91 14.09 3.21 10.73
CA THR A 91 14.15 4.67 10.82
C THR A 91 12.87 5.22 11.44
N PHE A 92 11.70 4.72 11.05
CA PHE A 92 10.43 5.14 11.64
C PHE A 92 10.37 4.84 13.15
N LEU A 93 10.75 3.63 13.57
CA LEU A 93 10.76 3.25 14.97
C LEU A 93 11.76 4.07 15.79
N LYS A 94 12.93 4.37 15.23
CA LYS A 94 13.93 5.25 15.86
C LYS A 94 13.38 6.65 16.09
N VAL A 95 12.78 7.26 15.06
CA VAL A 95 12.20 8.61 15.14
C VAL A 95 11.05 8.66 16.15
N ILE A 96 10.16 7.66 16.13
CA ILE A 96 8.95 7.71 16.96
C ILE A 96 9.20 7.28 18.40
N ALA A 97 10.27 6.54 18.71
CA ALA A 97 10.54 6.02 20.06
C ALA A 97 10.53 7.12 21.13
N GLN A 98 11.13 8.28 20.85
CA GLN A 98 11.19 9.42 21.77
C GLN A 98 9.82 10.11 21.95
N HIS A 99 8.89 9.91 21.01
CA HIS A 99 7.58 10.54 20.99
C HIS A 99 6.43 9.53 21.16
N THR A 100 6.76 8.31 21.60
CA THR A 100 5.79 7.24 21.84
C THR A 100 5.30 7.32 23.27
N ALA A 101 4.00 7.58 23.44
CA ALA A 101 3.30 7.48 24.70
C ALA A 101 2.46 6.20 24.74
N GLY A 102 2.44 5.54 25.89
CA GLY A 102 1.69 4.31 26.12
C GLY A 102 0.65 4.45 27.23
N SER A 103 -0.28 3.49 27.30
CA SER A 103 -1.15 3.36 28.47
C SER A 103 -0.40 2.63 29.59
N PRO A 104 -0.37 3.16 30.83
CA PRO A 104 0.26 2.48 31.97
C PRO A 104 -0.42 1.14 32.32
N MET A 105 -1.63 0.91 31.81
CA MET A 105 -2.43 -0.29 32.07
C MET A 105 -2.45 -1.26 30.87
N SER A 106 -1.90 -0.86 29.71
CA SER A 106 -1.89 -1.70 28.51
C SER A 106 -0.74 -1.31 27.59
N GLU A 107 0.30 -2.14 27.56
CA GLU A 107 1.49 -1.97 26.72
C GLU A 107 1.17 -1.98 25.22
N THR A 108 0.04 -2.57 24.83
CA THR A 108 -0.41 -2.65 23.43
C THR A 108 -0.96 -1.34 22.88
N ILE A 109 -1.29 -0.37 23.73
CA ILE A 109 -1.86 0.90 23.30
C ILE A 109 -0.75 1.94 23.24
N LYS A 110 -0.32 2.26 22.02
CA LYS A 110 0.69 3.29 21.72
C LYS A 110 0.06 4.42 20.92
N TRP A 111 0.43 5.66 21.24
CA TRP A 111 0.09 6.85 20.47
C TRP A 111 1.26 7.83 20.46
N THR A 112 1.22 8.78 19.52
CA THR A 112 2.20 9.86 19.45
C THR A 112 1.48 11.21 19.47
N HIS A 113 2.16 12.23 19.99
CA HIS A 113 1.69 13.62 19.90
C HIS A 113 2.02 14.25 18.53
N LEU A 114 3.00 13.69 17.81
CA LEU A 114 3.44 14.24 16.54
C LEU A 114 2.35 14.15 15.47
N THR A 115 2.26 15.21 14.68
CA THR A 115 1.51 15.23 13.44
C THR A 115 2.21 14.39 12.37
N ARG A 116 1.45 13.96 11.36
CA ARG A 116 2.00 13.19 10.23
C ARG A 116 3.09 13.96 9.47
N GLN A 117 2.97 15.28 9.41
CA GLN A 117 3.93 16.16 8.73
C GLN A 117 5.24 16.23 9.51
N GLU A 118 5.18 16.38 10.83
CA GLU A 118 6.37 16.37 11.69
C GLU A 118 7.09 15.02 11.61
N ILE A 119 6.36 13.90 11.61
CA ILE A 119 6.97 12.57 11.43
C ILE A 119 7.68 12.47 10.08
N ALA A 120 7.06 12.96 9.00
CA ALA A 120 7.68 12.96 7.68
C ALA A 120 8.96 13.83 7.64
N GLN A 121 8.96 14.99 8.30
CA GLN A 121 10.13 15.86 8.42
C GLN A 121 11.26 15.22 9.23
N LEU A 122 10.95 14.56 10.34
CA LEU A 122 11.93 13.85 11.15
C LEU A 122 12.53 12.65 10.39
N MET A 123 11.71 11.91 9.64
CA MET A 123 12.21 10.84 8.77
C MET A 123 13.08 11.38 7.63
N GLN A 124 12.75 12.56 7.10
CA GLN A 124 13.58 13.24 6.11
C GLN A 124 14.94 13.64 6.68
N ALA A 125 15.00 14.10 7.94
CA ALA A 125 16.26 14.42 8.63
C ALA A 125 17.15 13.17 8.82
N GLU A 126 16.56 11.99 8.96
CA GLU A 126 17.25 10.69 8.99
C GLU A 126 17.55 10.12 7.59
N GLY A 127 17.30 10.90 6.53
CA GLY A 127 17.68 10.57 5.14
C GLY A 127 16.61 9.86 4.32
N ILE A 128 15.40 9.63 4.85
CA ILE A 128 14.30 8.98 4.14
C ILE A 128 13.14 9.95 3.92
N SER A 129 13.01 10.45 2.69
CA SER A 129 11.91 11.35 2.30
C SER A 129 10.65 10.57 1.94
N ILE A 130 9.63 10.65 2.79
CA ILE A 130 8.32 10.02 2.56
C ILE A 130 7.17 11.03 2.66
N CYS A 131 6.04 10.69 2.05
CA CYS A 131 4.81 11.46 2.19
C CYS A 131 3.98 11.01 3.39
N VAL A 132 3.05 11.87 3.81
CA VAL A 132 2.15 11.64 4.96
C VAL A 132 1.31 10.36 4.83
N THR A 133 1.01 9.90 3.61
CA THR A 133 0.24 8.66 3.40
C THR A 133 1.06 7.42 3.73
N VAL A 134 2.38 7.45 3.50
CA VAL A 134 3.29 6.37 3.93
C VAL A 134 3.44 6.39 5.45
N VAL A 135 3.46 7.58 6.07
CA VAL A 135 3.43 7.72 7.54
C VAL A 135 2.15 7.10 8.12
N ASP A 136 0.99 7.32 7.50
CA ASP A 136 -0.26 6.68 7.95
C ASP A 136 -0.18 5.16 7.89
N GLN A 137 0.36 4.61 6.80
CA GLN A 137 0.58 3.17 6.65
C GLN A 137 1.56 2.63 7.70
N LEU A 138 2.61 3.39 8.04
CA LEU A 138 3.58 3.02 9.09
C LEU A 138 2.92 3.04 10.48
N LEU A 139 2.14 4.06 10.80
CA LEU A 139 1.41 4.14 12.07
C LEU A 139 0.44 2.96 12.22
N GLU A 140 -0.28 2.61 11.16
CA GLU A 140 -1.20 1.46 11.15
C GLU A 140 -0.44 0.13 11.32
N LYS A 141 0.63 -0.07 10.56
CA LYS A 141 1.49 -1.26 10.62
C LYS A 141 2.07 -1.49 12.01
N HIS A 142 2.48 -0.43 12.71
CA HIS A 142 3.05 -0.49 14.06
C HIS A 142 2.01 -0.31 15.18
N HIS A 143 0.72 -0.35 14.83
CA HIS A 143 -0.44 -0.30 15.73
C HIS A 143 -0.56 0.96 16.59
N TYR A 144 -0.12 2.12 16.07
CA TYR A 144 -0.36 3.41 16.70
C TYR A 144 -1.82 3.82 16.57
N ARG A 145 -2.41 4.26 17.68
CA ARG A 145 -3.79 4.72 17.73
C ARG A 145 -3.86 6.24 17.85
N LYS A 146 -4.92 6.82 17.28
CA LYS A 146 -5.26 8.23 17.53
C LYS A 146 -5.84 8.36 18.94
N ARG A 147 -5.36 9.32 19.73
CA ARG A 147 -5.95 9.63 21.03
C ARG A 147 -7.26 10.37 20.83
N LYS A 148 -8.34 9.92 21.49
CA LYS A 148 -9.61 10.67 21.54
C LYS A 148 -9.40 11.93 22.39
N ALA A 149 -9.82 13.08 21.88
CA ALA A 149 -9.79 14.34 22.64
C ALA A 149 -10.57 14.16 23.95
N GLN A 150 -9.91 14.40 25.09
CA GLN A 150 -10.55 14.41 26.40
C GLN A 150 -10.99 15.84 26.70
N LYS A 151 -12.29 16.04 26.99
CA LYS A 151 -12.87 17.33 27.41
C LYS A 151 -12.55 17.64 28.88
N ARG A 152 -11.29 17.51 29.27
CA ARG A 152 -10.77 18.05 30.53
C ARG A 152 -9.53 18.85 30.14
N LEU A 153 -9.62 20.17 30.29
CA LEU A 153 -8.46 21.05 30.17
C LEU A 153 -7.44 20.61 31.23
N ALA A 154 -6.36 19.97 30.78
CA ALA A 154 -5.17 19.93 31.60
C ALA A 154 -4.68 21.38 31.70
N THR A 155 -4.61 21.88 32.93
CA THR A 155 -3.99 23.12 33.40
C THR A 155 -3.26 23.94 32.32
N GLY A 156 -3.76 25.16 32.02
CA GLY A 156 -3.09 26.31 31.37
C GLY A 156 -2.23 26.07 30.11
N GLU A 157 -2.44 26.85 29.05
CA GLU A 157 -1.48 26.91 27.93
C GLU A 157 -0.27 27.76 28.35
N HIS A 158 0.91 27.13 28.46
CA HIS A 158 2.19 27.82 28.68
C HIS A 158 3.08 27.67 27.44
N PRO A 159 3.62 28.77 26.87
CA PRO A 159 4.40 28.73 25.64
C PRO A 159 5.63 27.80 25.72
N GLU A 160 6.22 27.67 26.91
CA GLU A 160 7.44 26.86 27.12
C GLU A 160 7.16 25.49 27.74
N ARG A 161 5.92 24.97 27.65
CA ARG A 161 5.57 23.66 28.24
C ARG A 161 6.43 22.52 27.70
N ASN A 162 6.82 22.58 26.42
CA ASN A 162 7.68 21.56 25.81
C ASN A 162 9.14 21.66 26.27
N ALA A 163 9.62 22.85 26.62
CA ALA A 163 11.01 23.09 27.01
C ALA A 163 11.40 22.27 28.24
N GLN A 164 10.47 22.03 29.18
CA GLN A 164 10.71 21.14 30.31
C GLN A 164 11.01 19.70 29.87
N PHE A 165 10.22 19.17 28.93
CA PHE A 165 10.40 17.80 28.44
C PHE A 165 11.69 17.66 27.63
N GLU A 166 12.01 18.64 26.79
CA GLU A 166 13.26 18.69 26.03
C GLU A 166 14.49 18.71 26.96
N ASN A 167 14.44 19.52 28.03
CA ASN A 167 15.52 19.56 29.02
C ASN A 167 15.68 18.23 29.76
N ILE A 168 14.57 17.57 30.14
CA ILE A 168 14.60 16.25 30.77
C ILE A 168 15.24 15.22 29.82
N GLU A 169 14.85 15.23 28.54
CA GLU A 169 15.38 14.30 27.54
C GLU A 169 16.88 14.54 27.27
N ALA A 170 17.31 15.80 27.22
CA ALA A 170 18.72 16.16 27.07
C ALA A 170 19.56 15.68 28.28
N MET A 171 19.05 15.86 29.51
CA MET A 171 19.70 15.33 30.70
C MET A 171 19.77 13.82 30.68
N ARG A 172 18.67 13.14 30.35
CA ARG A 172 18.60 11.68 30.25
C ARG A 172 19.64 11.13 29.28
N SER A 173 19.67 11.67 28.07
CA SER A 173 20.62 11.28 27.02
C SER A 173 22.07 11.42 27.49
N ARG A 174 22.38 12.51 28.20
CA ARG A 174 23.73 12.75 28.76
C ARG A 174 24.10 11.72 29.83
N TYR A 175 23.19 11.39 30.75
CA TYR A 175 23.46 10.44 31.82
C TYR A 175 23.55 8.99 31.33
N GLU A 176 22.72 8.60 30.35
CA GLU A 176 22.81 7.30 29.68
C GLU A 176 24.14 7.15 28.94
N ALA A 177 24.61 8.18 28.23
CA ALA A 177 25.92 8.18 27.57
C ALA A 177 27.10 8.05 28.56
N ALA A 178 26.92 8.52 29.80
CA ALA A 178 27.91 8.40 30.87
C ALA A 178 27.79 7.08 31.67
N GLY A 179 26.88 6.17 31.28
CA GLY A 179 26.65 4.88 31.95
C GLY A 179 25.94 5.00 33.30
N ASN A 180 25.31 6.13 33.59
CA ASN A 180 24.60 6.34 34.85
C ASN A 180 23.16 5.79 34.77
N PRO A 181 22.65 5.19 35.86
CA PRO A 181 21.27 4.74 35.91
C PRO A 181 20.30 5.94 35.95
N VAL A 182 19.20 5.86 35.20
CA VAL A 182 18.11 6.84 35.20
C VAL A 182 16.93 6.26 35.97
N LEU A 183 16.55 6.90 37.08
CA LEU A 183 15.45 6.48 37.94
C LEU A 183 14.30 7.49 37.86
N SER A 184 13.09 6.99 37.59
CA SER A 184 11.86 7.80 37.65
C SER A 184 11.10 7.45 38.93
N MET A 185 10.92 8.43 39.80
CA MET A 185 10.17 8.29 41.04
C MET A 185 9.03 9.31 41.04
N ASP A 186 7.79 8.83 41.10
CA ASP A 186 6.61 9.67 41.27
C ASP A 186 6.05 9.43 42.66
N THR A 187 5.94 10.48 43.47
CA THR A 187 5.30 10.42 44.78
C THR A 187 3.97 11.14 44.71
N LYS A 188 2.90 10.37 44.83
CA LYS A 188 1.55 10.94 44.93
C LYS A 188 1.33 11.43 46.35
N LYS A 189 0.97 12.71 46.50
CA LYS A 189 0.51 13.25 47.78
C LYS A 189 -0.85 12.63 48.11
N GLU A 190 -0.89 11.78 49.13
CA GLU A 190 -2.15 11.37 49.75
C GLU A 190 -2.67 12.54 50.59
N ASN A 191 -3.94 12.91 50.36
CA ASN A 191 -4.70 13.85 51.19
C ASN A 191 -5.71 13.05 52.00
#